data_AF-A0A2I0F6U3-F1
#
_entry.id   AF-A0A2I0F6U3-F1
#
_cell.length_a   1.000
_cell.length_b   1.000
_cell.length_c   1.000
_cell.angle_alpha   90.00
_cell.angle_beta   90.00
_cell.angle_gamma   90.00
#
_symmetry.space_group_name_H-M   'P 1'
#
loop_
_entity.id
_entity.type
_entity.pdbx_description
1 polymer ?
#
loop_
_entity_poly.entity_id
_entity_poly.type
_entity_poly.pdbx_seq_one_letter_code
_entity_poly.pdbx_strand_id
1 'polypeptide(L)'
;MLDLNKEIDELKKSFKEGNALTRVVMAMGFILSLSSLAELSSKIVAWKGFILNGLGFYRSIFVEPVTYLTSNVGLSYTELEIHVAIVSSICIAIGMRVQAMGQKVAFRKISEKYGSEVKPNLTFYWVLAIVAPIGIWLWYGLGDPTIHTWWVIFVSMFLPLFMTVPKFILSKLGDCEFFERGSFSYFKSYYIYISSLLLIICILAAVNSGLKDNQKMPNKSMQPTANASAD
;
A
#
# COMPACT_ATOMS: atom_id res chain seq x y z
N MET A 1 -22.97 -9.46 -2.29
CA MET A 1 -21.82 -10.15 -1.69
C MET A 1 -20.64 -9.87 -2.59
N LEU A 2 -19.53 -9.33 -2.07
CA LEU A 2 -18.32 -9.16 -2.86
C LEU A 2 -17.78 -10.56 -3.12
N ASP A 3 -17.69 -10.95 -4.39
CA ASP A 3 -17.15 -12.25 -4.74
C ASP A 3 -15.64 -12.08 -4.86
N LEU A 4 -14.91 -12.47 -3.80
CA LEU A 4 -13.46 -12.39 -3.76
C LEU A 4 -12.84 -13.11 -4.96
N ASN A 5 -13.47 -14.20 -5.44
CA ASN A 5 -13.04 -14.91 -6.63
C ASN A 5 -13.17 -14.03 -7.87
N LYS A 6 -14.24 -13.24 -7.97
CA LYS A 6 -14.42 -12.30 -9.08
C LYS A 6 -13.40 -11.18 -9.07
N GLU A 7 -13.04 -10.64 -7.91
CA GLU A 7 -11.97 -9.63 -7.83
C GLU A 7 -10.60 -10.22 -8.14
N ILE A 8 -10.31 -11.43 -7.63
CA ILE A 8 -9.11 -12.19 -7.99
C ILE A 8 -9.09 -12.46 -9.49
N ASP A 9 -10.21 -12.82 -10.10
CA ASP A 9 -10.32 -13.08 -11.52
C ASP A 9 -10.20 -11.81 -12.36
N GLU A 10 -10.74 -10.67 -11.90
CA GLU A 10 -10.50 -9.37 -12.55
C GLU A 10 -9.04 -8.93 -12.43
N LEU A 11 -8.37 -9.24 -11.31
CA LEU A 11 -6.95 -8.96 -11.11
C LEU A 11 -6.09 -9.88 -12.00
N LYS A 12 -6.39 -11.18 -12.04
CA LYS A 12 -5.79 -12.15 -12.96
C LYS A 12 -6.04 -11.76 -14.42
N LYS A 13 -7.25 -11.32 -14.75
CA LYS A 13 -7.63 -10.85 -16.08
C LYS A 13 -6.85 -9.60 -16.44
N SER A 14 -6.80 -8.60 -15.56
CA SER A 14 -6.00 -7.38 -15.75
C SER A 14 -4.51 -7.69 -15.89
N PHE A 15 -4.00 -8.67 -15.13
CA PHE A 15 -2.61 -9.13 -15.24
C PHE A 15 -2.37 -9.85 -16.58
N LYS A 16 -3.29 -10.73 -17.01
CA LYS A 16 -3.20 -11.47 -18.28
C LYS A 16 -3.41 -10.57 -19.51
N GLU A 17 -4.31 -9.60 -19.44
CA GLU A 17 -4.63 -8.68 -20.53
C GLU A 17 -3.67 -7.48 -20.59
N GLY A 18 -3.01 -7.16 -19.48
CA GLY A 18 -1.97 -6.14 -19.43
C GLY A 18 -0.76 -6.53 -20.27
N ASN A 19 -0.18 -5.55 -20.96
CA ASN A 19 1.09 -5.72 -21.66
C ASN A 19 2.25 -6.01 -20.67
N ALA A 20 3.40 -6.46 -21.18
CA ALA A 20 4.55 -6.83 -20.35
C ALA A 20 4.97 -5.72 -19.37
N LEU A 21 4.97 -4.46 -19.84
CA LEU A 21 5.28 -3.30 -19.01
C LEU A 21 4.31 -3.14 -17.83
N THR A 22 3.00 -3.25 -18.08
CA THR A 22 1.96 -3.12 -17.03
C THR A 22 2.14 -4.20 -15.96
N ARG A 23 2.46 -5.43 -16.36
CA ARG A 23 2.72 -6.54 -15.42
C ARG A 23 3.94 -6.27 -14.55
N VAL A 24 5.03 -5.78 -15.15
CA VAL A 24 6.26 -5.43 -14.42
C VAL A 24 5.99 -4.31 -13.42
N VAL A 25 5.29 -3.24 -13.84
CA VAL A 25 4.92 -2.12 -12.97
C VAL A 25 4.04 -2.60 -11.80
N MET A 26 3.06 -3.47 -12.05
CA MET A 26 2.23 -4.03 -10.98
C MET A 26 3.04 -4.88 -9.98
N ALA A 27 3.96 -5.70 -10.47
CA ALA A 27 4.81 -6.53 -9.62
C ALA A 27 5.76 -5.68 -8.78
N MET A 28 6.42 -4.68 -9.38
CA MET A 28 7.28 -3.74 -8.65
C MET A 28 6.49 -2.95 -7.61
N GLY A 29 5.32 -2.42 -7.98
CA GLY A 29 4.45 -1.70 -7.05
C GLY A 29 4.09 -2.56 -5.84
N PHE A 30 3.72 -3.82 -6.06
CA PHE A 30 3.41 -4.75 -4.97
C PHE A 30 4.62 -5.02 -4.05
N ILE A 31 5.80 -5.25 -4.62
CA ILE A 31 7.02 -5.49 -3.85
C ILE A 31 7.39 -4.24 -3.03
N LEU A 32 7.38 -3.05 -3.63
CA LEU A 32 7.67 -1.80 -2.94
C LEU A 32 6.68 -1.53 -1.81
N SER A 33 5.39 -1.80 -2.05
CA SER A 33 4.35 -1.73 -1.03
C SER A 33 4.71 -2.59 0.17
N LEU A 34 5.01 -3.86 -0.10
CA LEU A 34 5.23 -4.87 0.93
C LEU A 34 6.51 -4.60 1.72
N SER A 35 7.59 -4.24 1.02
CA SER A 35 8.87 -3.86 1.65
C SER A 35 8.72 -2.61 2.50
N SER A 36 7.99 -1.60 2.02
CA SER A 36 7.71 -0.39 2.78
C SER A 36 6.87 -0.66 4.03
N LEU A 37 5.81 -1.47 3.91
CA LEU A 37 4.99 -1.91 5.05
C LEU A 37 5.81 -2.71 6.08
N ALA A 38 6.65 -3.64 5.61
CA ALA A 38 7.54 -4.41 6.46
C ALA A 38 8.53 -3.47 7.18
N GLU A 39 9.11 -2.49 6.47
CA GLU A 39 10.02 -1.52 7.06
C GLU A 39 9.36 -0.63 8.14
N LEU A 40 8.14 -0.14 7.88
CA LEU A 40 7.36 0.59 8.89
C LEU A 40 7.07 -0.27 10.12
N SER A 41 6.85 -1.57 9.91
CA SER A 41 6.62 -2.52 11.01
C SER A 41 7.88 -2.96 11.74
N SER A 42 9.09 -2.59 11.28
CA SER A 42 10.38 -2.88 11.95
C SER A 42 10.43 -2.36 13.39
N LYS A 43 9.62 -1.33 13.73
CA LYS A 43 9.46 -0.83 15.10
C LYS A 43 8.73 -1.80 16.05
N ILE A 44 8.00 -2.77 15.50
CA ILE A 44 7.19 -3.74 16.23
C ILE A 44 7.77 -5.16 16.06
N VAL A 45 8.23 -5.49 14.86
CA VAL A 45 8.79 -6.80 14.50
C VAL A 45 10.26 -6.66 14.18
N ALA A 46 11.12 -7.36 14.92
CA ALA A 46 12.54 -7.47 14.57
C ALA A 46 12.71 -8.48 13.42
N TRP A 47 12.84 -7.97 12.19
CA TRP A 47 13.03 -8.78 10.99
C TRP A 47 14.39 -9.46 10.95
N LYS A 48 14.44 -10.70 10.47
CA LYS A 48 15.60 -11.59 10.48
C LYS A 48 15.82 -12.25 9.12
N GLY A 49 17.03 -12.77 8.94
CA GLY A 49 17.40 -13.63 7.80
C GLY A 49 17.13 -12.98 6.44
N PHE A 50 16.53 -13.74 5.53
CA PHE A 50 16.27 -13.27 4.16
C PHE A 50 15.31 -12.07 4.09
N ILE A 51 14.41 -11.92 5.07
CA ILE A 51 13.45 -10.79 5.12
C ILE A 51 14.23 -9.51 5.41
N LEU A 52 15.11 -9.53 6.42
CA LEU A 52 15.99 -8.40 6.73
C LEU A 52 16.91 -8.06 5.54
N ASN A 53 17.49 -9.07 4.88
CA ASN A 53 18.30 -8.85 3.68
C ASN A 53 17.48 -8.24 2.54
N GLY A 54 16.23 -8.67 2.37
CA GLY A 54 15.30 -8.11 1.39
C GLY A 54 14.94 -6.65 1.67
N LEU A 55 14.78 -6.28 2.94
CA LEU A 55 14.61 -4.88 3.35
C LEU A 55 15.86 -4.05 3.05
N GLY A 56 17.05 -4.57 3.37
CA GLY A 56 18.32 -3.91 3.02
C GLY A 56 18.46 -3.70 1.51
N PHE A 57 18.13 -4.71 0.71
CA PHE A 57 18.09 -4.59 -0.74
C PHE A 57 17.13 -3.48 -1.19
N TYR A 58 15.88 -3.51 -0.71
CA TYR A 58 14.88 -2.47 -1.00
C TYR A 58 15.37 -1.05 -0.67
N ARG A 59 16.02 -0.85 0.49
CA ARG A 59 16.59 0.45 0.85
C ARG A 59 17.65 0.89 -0.16
N SER A 60 18.59 0.00 -0.51
CA SER A 60 19.68 0.31 -1.44
C SER A 60 19.22 0.57 -2.89
N ILE A 61 18.16 -0.10 -3.36
CA ILE A 61 17.72 0.01 -4.76
C ILE A 61 16.63 1.05 -4.98
N PHE A 62 15.93 1.45 -3.93
CA PHE A 62 14.78 2.34 -4.04
C PHE A 62 14.89 3.55 -3.13
N VAL A 63 15.00 3.36 -1.81
CA VAL A 63 14.97 4.47 -0.84
C VAL A 63 16.17 5.40 -1.06
N GLU A 64 17.39 4.87 -1.05
CA GLU A 64 18.61 5.65 -1.22
C GLU A 64 18.66 6.37 -2.59
N PRO A 65 18.39 5.70 -3.73
CA PRO A 65 18.30 6.39 -5.03
C PRO A 65 17.23 7.46 -5.08
N VAL A 66 16.04 7.23 -4.50
CA VAL A 66 14.99 8.24 -4.44
C VAL A 66 15.47 9.45 -3.65
N THR A 67 16.02 9.27 -2.45
CA THR A 67 16.57 10.37 -1.65
C THR A 67 17.65 11.12 -2.41
N TYR A 68 18.58 10.42 -3.05
CA TYR A 68 19.65 11.05 -3.83
C TYR A 68 19.13 11.86 -5.02
N LEU A 69 18.28 11.25 -5.86
CA LEU A 69 17.76 11.91 -7.08
C LEU A 69 16.86 13.09 -6.75
N THR A 70 16.05 12.98 -5.70
CA THR A 70 15.13 14.04 -5.30
C THR A 70 15.86 15.23 -4.70
N SER A 71 16.96 15.00 -3.97
CA SER A 71 17.81 16.08 -3.46
C SER A 71 18.36 16.98 -4.58
N ASN A 72 18.64 16.42 -5.76
CA ASN A 72 19.12 17.17 -6.92
C ASN A 72 18.08 18.13 -7.51
N VAL A 73 16.79 17.92 -7.22
CA VAL A 73 15.68 18.79 -7.65
C VAL A 73 15.10 19.63 -6.51
N GLY A 74 15.82 19.71 -5.38
CA GLY A 74 15.43 20.54 -4.23
C GLY A 74 14.34 19.92 -3.35
N LEU A 75 14.08 18.62 -3.49
CA LEU A 75 13.16 17.88 -2.63
C LEU A 75 13.97 17.06 -1.62
N SER A 76 13.62 17.11 -0.35
CA SER A 76 14.31 16.36 0.70
C SER A 76 13.33 15.44 1.41
N TYR A 77 13.73 14.19 1.61
CA TYR A 77 12.90 13.17 2.26
C TYR A 77 13.71 12.41 3.28
N THR A 78 13.15 12.27 4.47
CA THR A 78 13.51 11.25 5.44
C THR A 78 13.08 9.86 4.95
N GLU A 79 13.75 8.82 5.44
CA GLU A 79 13.36 7.44 5.13
C GLU A 79 11.90 7.15 5.53
N LEU A 80 11.44 7.69 6.66
CA LEU A 80 10.06 7.55 7.12
C LEU A 80 9.06 8.16 6.13
N GLU A 81 9.36 9.35 5.59
CA GLU A 81 8.51 10.02 4.61
C GLU A 81 8.36 9.22 3.32
N ILE A 82 9.44 8.61 2.83
CA ILE A 82 9.40 7.75 1.65
C ILE A 82 8.46 6.57 1.88
N HIS A 83 8.61 5.87 3.01
CA HIS A 83 7.76 4.71 3.29
C HIS A 83 6.29 5.10 3.45
N VAL A 84 6.02 6.18 4.17
CA VAL A 84 4.67 6.69 4.35
C VAL A 84 4.07 7.13 3.00
N ALA A 85 4.83 7.82 2.15
CA ALA A 85 4.37 8.24 0.83
C ALA A 85 4.00 7.06 -0.06
N ILE A 86 4.81 5.99 -0.05
CA ILE A 86 4.51 4.75 -0.79
C ILE A 86 3.19 4.18 -0.32
N VAL A 87 3.05 3.88 0.97
CA VAL A 87 1.85 3.26 1.54
C VAL A 87 0.61 4.10 1.31
N SER A 88 0.67 5.42 1.54
CA SER A 88 -0.44 6.32 1.28
C SER A 88 -0.82 6.35 -0.20
N SER A 89 0.15 6.35 -1.12
CA SER A 89 -0.10 6.31 -2.56
C SER A 89 -0.87 5.05 -2.98
N ILE A 90 -0.49 3.90 -2.42
CA ILE A 90 -1.16 2.62 -2.69
C ILE A 90 -2.58 2.60 -2.12
N CYS A 91 -2.77 3.06 -0.88
CA CYS A 91 -4.09 3.15 -0.27
C CYS A 91 -5.04 4.02 -1.10
N ILE A 92 -4.55 5.16 -1.61
CA ILE A 92 -5.32 6.04 -2.49
C ILE A 92 -5.63 5.34 -3.82
N ALA A 93 -4.64 4.74 -4.47
CA ALA A 93 -4.83 4.04 -5.75
C ALA A 93 -5.86 2.90 -5.63
N ILE A 94 -5.77 2.10 -4.56
CA ILE A 94 -6.75 1.05 -4.24
C ILE A 94 -8.12 1.68 -3.99
N GLY A 95 -8.21 2.72 -3.16
CA GLY A 95 -9.45 3.42 -2.87
C GLY A 95 -10.16 3.91 -4.14
N MET A 96 -9.43 4.57 -5.05
CA MET A 96 -9.97 5.02 -6.33
C MET A 96 -10.41 3.88 -7.23
N ARG A 97 -9.63 2.80 -7.30
CA ARG A 97 -9.99 1.61 -8.07
C ARG A 97 -11.30 1.00 -7.58
N VAL A 98 -11.45 0.83 -6.27
CA VAL A 98 -12.67 0.30 -5.66
C VAL A 98 -13.87 1.21 -5.97
N GLN A 99 -13.69 2.53 -5.96
CA GLN A 99 -14.75 3.46 -6.35
C GLN A 99 -15.12 3.35 -7.84
N ALA A 100 -14.12 3.25 -8.71
CA ALA A 100 -14.35 3.06 -10.15
C ALA A 100 -15.12 1.76 -10.42
N MET A 101 -14.80 0.68 -9.71
CA MET A 101 -15.54 -0.59 -9.77
C MET A 101 -16.97 -0.43 -9.25
N GLY A 102 -17.18 0.25 -8.13
CA GLY A 102 -18.50 0.56 -7.60
C GLY A 102 -19.37 1.31 -8.62
N GLN A 103 -18.79 2.29 -9.32
CA GLN A 103 -19.47 3.02 -10.39
C GLN A 103 -19.82 2.13 -11.59
N LYS A 104 -18.91 1.26 -12.03
CA LYS A 104 -19.21 0.27 -13.08
C LYS A 104 -20.39 -0.62 -12.71
N VAL A 105 -20.44 -1.10 -11.45
CA VAL A 105 -21.53 -1.96 -10.96
C VAL A 105 -22.85 -1.18 -10.90
N ALA A 106 -22.82 0.07 -10.44
CA ALA A 106 -24.01 0.91 -10.39
C ALA A 106 -24.58 1.17 -11.79
N PHE A 107 -23.73 1.58 -12.75
CA PHE A 107 -24.15 1.84 -14.12
C PHE A 107 -24.60 0.58 -14.86
N ARG A 108 -24.00 -0.59 -14.60
CA ARG A 108 -24.49 -1.85 -15.18
C ARG A 108 -25.94 -2.12 -14.76
N LYS A 109 -26.29 -1.89 -13.49
CA LYS A 109 -27.66 -2.04 -13.00
C LYS A 109 -28.62 -1.02 -13.62
N ILE A 110 -28.16 0.20 -13.88
CA ILE A 110 -28.94 1.22 -14.58
C ILE A 110 -29.21 0.75 -16.02
N SER A 111 -28.19 0.28 -16.73
CA SER A 111 -28.33 -0.22 -18.09
C SER A 111 -29.28 -1.42 -18.18
N GLU A 112 -29.20 -2.34 -17.22
CA GLU A 112 -30.13 -3.48 -17.08
C GLU A 112 -31.58 -3.01 -16.82
N LYS A 113 -31.78 -1.97 -15.98
CA LYS A 113 -33.11 -1.47 -15.62
C LYS A 113 -33.79 -0.66 -16.75
N TYR A 114 -33.02 0.12 -17.50
CA TYR A 114 -33.53 1.05 -18.51
C TYR A 114 -33.32 0.58 -19.95
N GLY A 115 -32.76 -0.61 -20.17
CA GLY A 115 -32.57 -1.19 -21.50
C GLY A 115 -31.63 -0.40 -22.43
N SER A 116 -30.87 0.55 -21.89
CA SER A 116 -29.95 1.41 -22.64
C SER A 116 -28.53 1.26 -22.09
N GLU A 117 -27.54 1.13 -22.96
CA GLU A 117 -26.15 0.95 -22.53
C GLU A 117 -25.57 2.29 -22.06
N VAL A 118 -25.58 2.54 -20.75
CA VAL A 118 -24.98 3.73 -20.13
C VAL A 118 -23.60 3.38 -19.57
N LYS A 119 -22.56 4.08 -20.02
CA LYS A 119 -21.17 3.89 -19.56
C LYS A 119 -20.78 5.00 -18.55
N PRO A 120 -20.22 4.65 -17.38
CA PRO A 120 -19.76 5.65 -16.42
C PRO A 120 -18.48 6.34 -16.92
N ASN A 121 -18.36 7.64 -16.68
CA ASN A 121 -17.09 8.35 -16.83
C ASN A 121 -16.20 8.02 -15.63
N LEU A 122 -15.13 7.25 -15.86
CA LEU A 122 -14.19 6.82 -14.82
C LEU A 122 -12.94 7.70 -14.74
N THR A 123 -12.79 8.67 -15.66
CA THR A 123 -11.59 9.50 -15.82
C THR A 123 -11.22 10.19 -14.51
N PHE A 124 -12.21 10.71 -13.79
CA PHE A 124 -12.01 11.35 -12.49
C PHE A 124 -11.25 10.47 -11.49
N TYR A 125 -11.63 9.19 -11.36
CA TYR A 125 -10.98 8.27 -10.41
C TYR A 125 -9.53 7.97 -10.80
N TRP A 126 -9.27 7.82 -12.10
CA TRP A 126 -7.91 7.54 -12.60
C TRP A 126 -7.00 8.75 -12.45
N VAL A 127 -7.49 9.95 -12.77
CA VAL A 127 -6.75 11.19 -12.58
C VAL A 127 -6.42 11.40 -11.10
N LEU A 128 -7.40 11.21 -10.21
CA LEU A 128 -7.19 11.38 -8.79
C LEU A 128 -6.24 10.33 -8.19
N ALA A 129 -6.27 9.10 -8.71
CA ALA A 129 -5.32 8.04 -8.34
C ALA A 129 -3.86 8.37 -8.69
N ILE A 130 -3.61 9.34 -9.57
CA ILE A 130 -2.26 9.77 -9.98
C ILE A 130 -1.90 11.10 -9.30
N VAL A 131 -2.79 12.09 -9.38
CA VAL A 131 -2.54 13.45 -8.87
C VAL A 131 -2.38 13.46 -7.35
N ALA A 132 -3.18 12.69 -6.62
CA ALA A 132 -3.10 12.68 -5.16
C ALA A 132 -1.77 12.09 -4.63
N PRO A 133 -1.25 10.96 -5.15
CA PRO A 133 0.11 10.53 -4.87
C PRO A 133 1.16 11.60 -5.16
N ILE A 134 1.14 12.22 -6.35
CA ILE A 134 2.10 13.28 -6.70
C ILE A 134 2.05 14.42 -5.67
N GLY A 135 0.84 14.84 -5.26
CA GLY A 135 0.64 15.85 -4.24
C GLY A 135 1.26 15.46 -2.88
N ILE A 136 1.13 14.20 -2.46
CA ILE A 136 1.76 13.70 -1.22
C ILE A 136 3.27 13.76 -1.31
N TRP A 137 3.83 13.28 -2.43
CA TRP A 137 5.27 13.32 -2.65
C TRP A 137 5.81 14.75 -2.66
N LEU A 138 5.15 15.68 -3.35
CA LEU A 138 5.54 17.09 -3.33
C LEU A 138 5.41 17.71 -1.95
N TRP A 139 4.32 17.42 -1.22
CA TRP A 139 4.10 17.95 0.12
C TRP A 139 5.18 17.52 1.11
N TYR A 140 5.56 16.23 1.12
CA TYR A 140 6.65 15.75 1.97
C TYR A 140 8.00 16.33 1.54
N GLY A 141 8.27 16.36 0.23
CA GLY A 141 9.56 16.82 -0.29
C GLY A 141 9.82 18.32 -0.12
N LEU A 142 8.77 19.14 -0.06
CA LEU A 142 8.86 20.61 0.07
C LEU A 142 8.60 21.12 1.48
N GLY A 143 7.74 20.43 2.24
CA GLY A 143 7.18 20.95 3.48
C GLY A 143 7.91 20.54 4.75
N ASP A 144 8.83 19.57 4.68
CA ASP A 144 9.45 18.89 5.84
C ASP A 144 8.46 18.66 7.00
N PRO A 145 7.29 18.03 6.73
CA PRO A 145 6.23 17.94 7.72
C PRO A 145 6.61 16.96 8.82
N THR A 146 6.29 17.30 10.06
CA THR A 146 6.42 16.35 11.17
C THR A 146 5.41 15.20 11.02
N ILE A 147 5.86 14.08 10.44
CA ILE A 147 5.01 12.91 10.21
C ILE A 147 4.77 12.15 11.50
N HIS A 148 3.51 12.11 11.91
CA HIS A 148 3.04 11.24 12.96
C HIS A 148 2.40 10.00 12.32
N THR A 149 3.08 8.85 12.37
CA THR A 149 2.62 7.60 11.71
C THR A 149 1.19 7.21 12.12
N TRP A 150 0.79 7.46 13.37
CA TRP A 150 -0.56 7.21 13.86
C TRP A 150 -1.64 8.04 13.13
N TRP A 151 -1.34 9.28 12.75
CA TRP A 151 -2.26 10.10 11.96
C TRP A 151 -2.45 9.54 10.55
N VAL A 152 -1.40 9.02 9.93
CA VAL A 152 -1.50 8.38 8.60
C VAL A 152 -2.36 7.12 8.66
N ILE A 153 -2.18 6.29 9.69
CA ILE A 153 -2.99 5.09 9.92
C ILE A 153 -4.45 5.49 10.12
N PHE A 154 -4.70 6.50 10.97
CA PHE A 154 -6.04 7.03 11.22
C PHE A 154 -6.70 7.51 9.92
N VAL A 155 -6.05 8.41 9.18
CA VAL A 155 -6.59 8.92 7.90
C VAL A 155 -6.82 7.79 6.90
N SER A 156 -5.93 6.80 6.83
CA SER A 156 -6.08 5.65 5.93
C SER A 156 -7.25 4.73 6.33
N MET A 157 -7.50 4.54 7.64
CA MET A 157 -8.67 3.78 8.10
C MET A 157 -9.98 4.53 7.82
N PHE A 158 -10.00 5.85 8.00
CA PHE A 158 -11.20 6.68 7.81
C PHE A 158 -11.39 7.20 6.39
N LEU A 159 -10.43 6.96 5.48
CA LEU A 159 -10.50 7.33 4.06
C LEU A 159 -11.82 6.89 3.40
N PRO A 160 -12.39 5.70 3.69
CA PRO A 160 -13.65 5.32 3.09
C PRO A 160 -14.80 6.23 3.50
N LEU A 161 -14.79 6.69 4.76
CA LEU A 161 -15.79 7.57 5.34
C LEU A 161 -15.77 8.93 4.64
N PHE A 162 -14.59 9.53 4.49
CA PHE A 162 -14.42 10.78 3.74
C PHE A 162 -14.90 10.68 2.27
N MET A 163 -14.80 9.49 1.68
CA MET A 163 -15.20 9.25 0.29
C MET A 163 -16.68 8.95 0.08
N THR A 164 -17.33 8.32 1.07
CA THR A 164 -18.76 7.97 0.99
C THR A 164 -19.66 9.05 1.54
N VAL A 165 -19.21 9.81 2.54
CA VAL A 165 -20.01 10.86 3.19
C VAL A 165 -20.52 11.92 2.19
N PRO A 166 -19.70 12.47 1.28
CA PRO A 166 -20.19 13.42 0.28
C PRO A 166 -21.29 12.83 -0.60
N LYS A 167 -21.14 11.55 -1.01
CA LYS A 167 -22.14 10.83 -1.82
C LYS A 167 -23.44 10.62 -1.05
N PHE A 168 -23.34 10.28 0.24
CA PHE A 168 -24.49 10.13 1.11
C PHE A 168 -25.24 11.46 1.31
N ILE A 169 -24.51 12.55 1.55
CA ILE A 169 -25.09 13.90 1.66
C ILE A 169 -25.79 14.30 0.35
N LEU A 170 -25.14 14.10 -0.80
CA LEU A 170 -25.71 14.36 -2.12
C LEU A 170 -26.96 13.51 -2.39
N SER A 171 -26.97 12.24 -1.97
CA SER A 171 -28.14 11.36 -2.11
C SER A 171 -29.33 11.78 -1.24
N LYS A 172 -29.09 12.48 -0.12
CA LYS A 172 -30.13 13.03 0.76
C LYS A 172 -30.65 14.40 0.32
N LEU A 173 -29.84 15.17 -0.40
CA LEU A 173 -30.16 16.55 -0.80
C LEU A 173 -30.66 16.66 -2.25
N GLY A 174 -30.47 15.65 -3.09
CA GLY A 174 -31.04 15.60 -4.44
C GLY A 174 -31.93 14.37 -4.63
N ASP A 175 -32.89 14.46 -5.57
CA ASP A 175 -33.73 13.34 -6.07
C ASP A 175 -32.92 12.30 -6.88
N CYS A 176 -31.67 12.05 -6.48
CA CYS A 176 -30.78 11.11 -7.09
C CYS A 176 -30.87 9.77 -6.36
N GLU A 177 -31.97 9.03 -6.55
CA GLU A 177 -32.20 7.65 -6.05
C GLU A 177 -31.10 6.63 -6.45
N PHE A 178 -30.13 7.04 -7.26
CA PHE A 178 -29.16 6.18 -7.93
C PHE A 178 -27.78 6.12 -7.26
N PHE A 179 -27.50 6.97 -6.27
CA PHE A 179 -26.33 6.81 -5.41
C PHE A 179 -26.61 5.72 -4.36
N GLU A 180 -26.14 4.50 -4.65
CA GLU A 180 -26.04 3.36 -3.72
C GLU A 180 -27.33 2.68 -3.21
N ARG A 181 -28.36 2.50 -4.05
CA ARG A 181 -29.29 1.34 -3.89
C ARG A 181 -28.71 0.01 -4.41
N GLY A 182 -27.39 -0.07 -4.53
CA GLY A 182 -26.67 -1.22 -5.04
C GLY A 182 -25.93 -1.99 -3.94
N SER A 183 -26.08 -3.32 -3.95
CA SER A 183 -25.38 -4.35 -3.15
C SER A 183 -23.83 -4.28 -3.02
N PHE A 184 -23.18 -3.22 -3.49
CA PHE A 184 -21.73 -3.00 -3.43
C PHE A 184 -21.42 -2.12 -2.23
N SER A 185 -20.83 -2.70 -1.18
CA SER A 185 -20.45 -1.94 0.01
C SER A 185 -18.99 -1.53 -0.10
N TYR A 186 -18.76 -0.28 -0.49
CA TYR A 186 -17.43 0.31 -0.64
C TYR A 186 -16.55 0.12 0.62
N PHE A 187 -17.14 0.27 1.81
CA PHE A 187 -16.48 -0.01 3.08
C PHE A 187 -15.96 -1.45 3.17
N LYS A 188 -16.77 -2.44 2.82
CA LYS A 188 -16.36 -3.85 2.88
C LYS A 188 -15.19 -4.12 1.93
N SER A 189 -15.27 -3.65 0.69
CA SER A 189 -14.20 -3.83 -0.30
C SER A 189 -12.90 -3.19 0.15
N TYR A 190 -12.93 -1.94 0.59
CA TYR A 190 -11.73 -1.24 1.03
C TYR A 190 -11.04 -1.95 2.19
N TYR A 191 -11.79 -2.32 3.23
CA TYR A 191 -11.21 -3.00 4.38
C TYR A 191 -10.73 -4.41 4.05
N ILE A 192 -11.34 -5.13 3.11
CA ILE A 192 -10.82 -6.42 2.62
C ILE A 192 -9.44 -6.22 1.97
N TYR A 193 -9.26 -5.21 1.12
CA TYR A 193 -7.96 -4.92 0.50
C TYR A 193 -6.90 -4.48 1.53
N ILE A 194 -7.26 -3.62 2.49
CA ILE A 194 -6.30 -3.23 3.54
C ILE A 194 -5.97 -4.42 4.45
N SER A 195 -6.96 -5.23 4.82
CA SER A 195 -6.76 -6.40 5.67
C SER A 195 -5.91 -7.47 4.97
N SER A 196 -5.99 -7.60 3.64
CA SER A 196 -5.14 -8.55 2.91
C SER A 196 -3.68 -8.11 2.91
N LEU A 197 -3.38 -6.80 2.81
CA LEU A 197 -2.02 -6.28 2.99
C LEU A 197 -1.48 -6.54 4.41
N LEU A 198 -2.30 -6.29 5.43
CA LEU A 198 -1.94 -6.59 6.82
C LEU A 198 -1.72 -8.09 7.04
N LEU A 199 -2.57 -8.94 6.45
CA LEU A 199 -2.44 -10.38 6.54
C LEU A 199 -1.10 -10.87 5.96
N ILE A 200 -0.66 -10.31 4.83
CA ILE A 200 0.64 -10.67 4.25
C ILE A 200 1.78 -10.30 5.21
N ILE A 201 1.72 -9.12 5.86
CA ILE A 201 2.70 -8.73 6.88
C ILE A 201 2.66 -9.67 8.09
N CYS A 202 1.48 -10.07 8.56
CA CYS A 202 1.34 -11.05 9.63
C CYS A 202 1.92 -12.42 9.25
N ILE A 203 1.73 -12.88 8.00
CA ILE A 203 2.34 -14.11 7.49
C ILE A 203 3.85 -13.99 7.48
N LEU A 204 4.39 -12.86 6.98
CA LEU A 204 5.84 -12.61 7.01
C LEU A 204 6.36 -12.58 8.45
N ALA A 205 5.65 -11.95 9.38
CA ALA A 205 6.03 -11.90 10.79
C ALA A 205 6.00 -13.31 11.44
N ALA A 206 5.02 -14.14 11.07
CA ALA A 206 4.95 -15.53 11.50
C ALA A 206 6.14 -16.34 10.95
N VAL A 207 6.46 -16.21 9.66
CA VAL A 207 7.66 -16.81 9.06
C VAL A 207 8.93 -16.34 9.78
N ASN A 208 9.02 -15.04 10.06
CA ASN A 208 10.13 -14.43 10.76
C ASN A 208 10.33 -15.01 12.17
N SER A 209 9.25 -15.37 12.88
CA SER A 209 9.35 -16.01 14.20
C SER A 209 10.02 -17.39 14.16
N GLY A 210 9.91 -18.10 13.03
CA GLY A 210 10.55 -19.39 12.81
C GLY A 210 12.01 -19.29 12.33
N LEU A 211 12.50 -18.09 11.98
CA LEU A 211 13.88 -17.89 11.56
C LEU A 211 14.80 -17.87 12.78
N LYS A 212 15.83 -18.71 12.76
CA LYS A 212 16.90 -18.68 13.75
C LYS A 212 17.75 -17.42 13.56
N ASP A 213 18.11 -16.76 14.66
CA ASP A 213 19.13 -15.73 14.62
C ASP A 213 20.46 -16.37 14.24
N ASN A 214 20.95 -16.08 13.03
CA ASN A 214 22.28 -16.52 12.59
C ASN A 214 23.44 -15.76 13.29
N GLN A 215 23.18 -15.12 14.42
CA GLN A 215 24.19 -14.47 15.25
C GLN A 215 24.18 -15.05 16.67
N LYS A 216 24.82 -16.22 16.83
CA LYS A 216 25.58 -16.63 18.02
C LYS A 216 26.11 -18.06 17.83
N MET A 217 27.25 -18.18 17.16
CA MET A 217 28.28 -19.06 17.67
C MET A 217 29.39 -18.15 18.17
N PRO A 218 29.64 -18.03 19.49
CA PRO A 218 30.90 -17.49 19.94
C PRO A 218 31.98 -18.40 19.37
N ASN A 219 32.85 -17.84 18.55
CA ASN A 219 34.05 -18.48 18.05
C ASN A 219 34.88 -18.86 19.27
N LYS A 220 34.74 -20.10 19.75
CA LYS A 220 35.57 -20.67 20.81
C LYS A 220 36.89 -21.06 20.18
N SER A 221 37.65 -20.07 19.72
CA SER A 221 39.04 -20.26 19.28
C SER A 221 39.96 -19.35 20.07
N MET A 222 41.03 -19.98 20.56
CA MET A 222 42.19 -19.41 21.25
C MET A 222 41.97 -18.86 22.66
N GLN A 223 42.05 -19.76 23.65
CA GLN A 223 42.84 -19.47 24.84
C GLN A 223 44.31 -19.45 24.42
N PRO A 224 45.05 -18.35 24.58
CA PRO A 224 46.50 -18.40 24.57
C PRO A 224 46.96 -19.00 25.90
N THR A 225 47.78 -20.03 25.80
CA THR A 225 48.68 -20.49 26.86
C THR A 225 49.46 -19.31 27.45
N ALA A 226 49.38 -19.12 28.77
CA ALA A 226 50.37 -18.36 29.52
C ALA A 226 50.95 -19.28 30.60
N ASN A 227 52.13 -19.82 30.31
CA ASN A 227 53.04 -20.32 31.33
C ASN A 227 53.89 -19.14 31.85
N ALA A 228 54.11 -19.18 33.17
CA ALA A 228 55.27 -18.70 33.93
C ALA A 228 55.36 -17.22 34.42
N SER A 229 55.37 -17.13 35.77
CA SER A 229 56.35 -16.44 36.66
C SER A 229 55.95 -15.17 37.43
N ALA A 230 56.46 -15.13 38.68
CA ALA A 230 56.43 -14.11 39.77
C ALA A 230 55.13 -14.09 40.61
N ASP A 231 55.11 -14.34 41.93
CA ASP A 231 56.11 -14.38 43.01
C ASP A 231 55.86 -15.56 43.99
#